data_AF-A0A821MAE8-F1
#
_entry.id   AF-A0A821MAE8-F1
#
_cell.length_a   1.000
_cell.length_b   1.000
_cell.length_c   1.000
_cell.angle_alpha   90.00
_cell.angle_beta   90.00
_cell.angle_gamma   90.00
#
_symmetry.space_group_name_H-M   'P 1'
#
loop_
_entity.id
_entity.type
_entity.pdbx_description
1 polymer ?
#
loop_
_entity_poly.entity_id
_entity_poly.type
_entity_poly.pdbx_seq_one_letter_code
_entity_poly.pdbx_strand_id
1 'polypeptide(L)'
;MSDLLKKIESKKRCERYSAKKLPSFPKCKHKTNSTFKCLTLKTQDVARFHQNFYKLNNKVSQDNFILKHCRLSKCHRKRLKDQSRGPKNLSAEYYVTIKNPHKQVRVCKSAFIKILQVGKDRVTGILQRSYKDGGSVAKENRGGNHKKDRYAQRQRSVMTFIESIEAAEPHYCRAKS
;
A
#
# COMPACT_ATOMS: atom_id res chain seq x y z
N MET A 1 19.09 7.26 -22.67
CA MET A 1 19.46 6.75 -21.31
C MET A 1 18.33 6.91 -20.29
N SER A 2 17.60 8.03 -20.28
CA SER A 2 16.48 8.30 -19.36
C SER A 2 15.31 7.30 -19.43
N ASP A 3 14.93 6.84 -20.62
CA ASP A 3 13.77 5.94 -20.78
C ASP A 3 14.04 4.48 -20.37
N LEU A 4 15.28 4.02 -20.45
CA LEU A 4 15.70 2.73 -19.91
C LEU A 4 15.60 2.71 -18.38
N LEU A 5 16.03 3.79 -17.72
CA LEU A 5 15.90 3.96 -16.27
C LEU A 5 14.43 4.01 -15.83
N LYS A 6 13.56 4.73 -16.56
CA LYS A 6 12.11 4.73 -16.30
C LYS A 6 11.50 3.34 -16.45
N LYS A 7 11.89 2.57 -17.47
CA LYS A 7 11.43 1.18 -17.67
C LYS A 7 11.86 0.27 -16.53
N ILE A 8 13.11 0.38 -16.08
CA ILE A 8 13.64 -0.40 -14.95
C ILE A 8 12.89 -0.06 -13.65
N GLU A 9 12.65 1.23 -13.37
CA GLU A 9 11.86 1.64 -12.20
C GLU A 9 10.42 1.14 -12.24
N SER A 10 9.78 1.22 -13.42
CA SER A 10 8.42 0.71 -13.62
C SER A 10 8.36 -0.80 -13.36
N LYS A 11 9.32 -1.57 -13.89
CA LYS A 11 9.43 -3.01 -13.66
C LYS A 11 9.61 -3.35 -12.17
N LYS A 12 10.53 -2.67 -11.49
CA LYS A 12 10.74 -2.81 -10.03
C LYS A 12 9.51 -2.40 -9.20
N ARG A 13 8.66 -1.49 -9.70
CA ARG A 13 7.37 -1.15 -9.08
C ARG A 13 6.39 -2.30 -9.25
N CYS A 14 6.22 -2.83 -10.47
CA CYS A 14 5.34 -3.95 -10.75
C CYS A 14 5.72 -5.21 -9.92
N GLU A 15 7.00 -5.55 -9.85
CA GLU A 15 7.51 -6.69 -9.06
C GLU A 15 7.22 -6.57 -7.55
N ARG A 16 7.11 -5.34 -7.02
CA ARG A 16 6.75 -5.14 -5.62
C ARG A 16 5.29 -5.44 -5.32
N TYR A 17 4.42 -5.29 -6.33
CA TYR A 17 2.98 -5.47 -6.20
C TYR A 17 2.50 -6.77 -6.83
N SER A 18 3.39 -7.63 -7.32
CA SER A 18 3.04 -8.96 -7.78
C SER A 18 2.78 -9.92 -6.61
N ALA A 19 2.09 -11.02 -6.90
CA ALA A 19 1.83 -12.07 -5.93
C ALA A 19 3.13 -12.79 -5.58
N LYS A 20 3.47 -12.84 -4.29
CA LYS A 20 4.68 -13.55 -3.81
C LYS A 20 4.42 -15.02 -3.51
N LYS A 21 3.18 -15.37 -3.14
CA LYS A 21 2.80 -16.73 -2.78
C LYS A 21 1.40 -17.01 -3.31
N LEU A 22 1.04 -18.29 -3.36
CA LEU A 22 -0.32 -18.73 -3.68
C LEU A 22 -1.27 -18.33 -2.55
N PRO A 23 -2.54 -17.99 -2.86
CA PRO A 23 -3.51 -17.59 -1.85
C PRO A 23 -3.71 -18.69 -0.81
N SER A 24 -3.71 -18.31 0.47
CA SER A 24 -3.94 -19.28 1.56
C SER A 24 -5.41 -19.25 1.96
N PHE A 25 -6.03 -20.43 2.07
CA PHE A 25 -7.37 -20.52 2.61
C PHE A 25 -7.38 -20.13 4.11
N PRO A 26 -8.25 -19.23 4.53
CA PRO A 26 -8.22 -18.74 5.91
C PRO A 26 -8.79 -19.76 6.88
N LYS A 27 -7.95 -20.24 7.80
CA LYS A 27 -8.39 -21.02 8.97
C LYS A 27 -9.10 -20.09 9.95
N CYS A 28 -10.43 -20.06 9.90
CA CYS A 28 -11.27 -19.21 10.74
C CYS A 28 -12.05 -20.04 11.76
N LYS A 29 -12.08 -19.60 13.04
CA LYS A 29 -12.87 -20.22 14.12
C LYS A 29 -14.21 -19.49 14.30
N HIS A 30 -15.01 -19.38 13.23
CA HIS A 30 -16.33 -18.76 13.29
C HIS A 30 -17.40 -19.80 13.61
N LYS A 31 -18.39 -19.43 14.41
CA LYS A 31 -19.60 -20.24 14.62
C LYS A 31 -20.46 -20.20 13.35
N THR A 32 -21.22 -21.27 13.10
CA THR A 32 -22.04 -21.43 11.88
C THR A 32 -23.07 -20.31 11.68
N ASN A 33 -23.65 -19.78 12.77
CA ASN A 33 -24.61 -18.66 12.74
C ASN A 33 -23.95 -17.28 12.87
N SER A 34 -22.66 -17.15 12.60
CA SER A 34 -21.99 -15.85 12.68
C SER A 34 -22.29 -14.96 11.47
N THR A 35 -22.15 -13.65 11.65
CA THR A 35 -22.26 -12.66 10.57
C THR A 35 -21.19 -12.83 9.47
N PHE A 36 -20.14 -13.61 9.75
CA PHE A 36 -19.04 -13.87 8.82
C PHE A 36 -19.21 -15.23 8.15
N LYS A 37 -19.20 -15.23 6.83
CA LYS A 37 -19.40 -16.42 5.99
C LYS A 37 -18.08 -16.91 5.39
N CYS A 38 -16.99 -16.87 6.16
CA CYS A 38 -15.67 -17.31 5.69
C CYS A 38 -15.64 -18.80 5.31
N LEU A 39 -16.41 -19.63 6.02
CA LEU A 39 -16.47 -21.08 5.79
C LEU A 39 -17.23 -21.46 4.52
N THR A 40 -18.07 -20.56 3.99
CA THR A 40 -18.82 -20.82 2.75
C THR A 40 -18.00 -20.54 1.49
N LEU A 41 -16.78 -20.00 1.63
CA LEU A 41 -15.91 -19.72 0.50
C LEU A 41 -15.32 -21.01 -0.06
N LYS A 42 -15.38 -21.18 -1.38
CA LYS A 42 -14.65 -22.26 -2.05
C LYS A 42 -13.22 -21.81 -2.37
N THR A 43 -12.31 -22.76 -2.47
CA THR A 43 -10.91 -22.51 -2.87
C THR A 43 -10.82 -21.78 -4.20
N GLN A 44 -11.72 -22.10 -5.15
CA GLN A 44 -11.79 -21.43 -6.45
C GLN A 44 -12.15 -19.94 -6.34
N ASP A 45 -13.07 -19.57 -5.45
CA ASP A 45 -13.46 -18.17 -5.24
C ASP A 45 -12.30 -17.38 -4.62
N VAL A 46 -11.63 -17.98 -3.64
CA VAL A 46 -10.42 -17.43 -3.01
C VAL A 46 -9.32 -17.20 -4.05
N ALA A 47 -9.06 -18.19 -4.90
CA ALA A 47 -8.04 -18.11 -5.95
C ALA A 47 -8.37 -17.00 -6.96
N ARG A 48 -9.61 -16.94 -7.43
CA ARG A 48 -10.06 -15.90 -8.37
C ARG A 48 -9.99 -14.50 -7.77
N PHE A 49 -10.44 -14.35 -6.52
CA PHE A 49 -10.39 -13.06 -5.83
C PHE A 49 -8.96 -12.54 -5.69
N HIS A 50 -8.03 -13.43 -5.31
CA HIS A 50 -6.60 -13.13 -5.24
C HIS A 50 -6.03 -12.79 -6.63
N GLN A 51 -6.33 -13.58 -7.66
CA GLN A 51 -5.88 -13.30 -9.03
C GLN A 51 -6.39 -11.94 -9.52
N ASN A 52 -7.65 -11.61 -9.26
CA ASN A 52 -8.22 -10.31 -9.66
C ASN A 52 -7.53 -9.14 -8.96
N PHE A 53 -7.12 -9.30 -7.70
CA PHE A 53 -6.34 -8.29 -6.99
C PHE A 53 -4.94 -8.12 -7.60
N TYR A 54 -4.25 -9.22 -7.89
CA TYR A 54 -2.88 -9.20 -8.41
C TYR A 54 -2.76 -8.98 -9.92
N LYS A 55 -3.88 -9.04 -10.65
CA LYS A 55 -3.96 -8.54 -12.05
C LYS A 55 -3.72 -7.01 -12.11
N LEU A 56 -3.86 -6.32 -10.99
CA LEU A 56 -3.57 -4.89 -10.85
C LEU A 56 -2.10 -4.71 -10.45
N ASN A 57 -1.31 -4.17 -11.37
CA ASN A 57 0.15 -4.12 -11.26
C ASN A 57 0.67 -2.91 -10.48
N ASN A 58 -0.21 -2.02 -10.04
CA ASN A 58 0.10 -0.76 -9.38
C ASN A 58 -0.56 -0.68 -7.99
N LYS A 59 0.11 0.02 -7.07
CA LYS A 59 -0.40 0.17 -5.70
C LYS A 59 -1.76 0.84 -5.65
N VAL A 60 -1.95 1.90 -6.45
CA VAL A 60 -3.18 2.70 -6.45
C VAL A 60 -4.38 1.83 -6.82
N SER A 61 -4.32 1.07 -7.93
CA SER A 61 -5.45 0.23 -8.30
C SER A 61 -5.68 -0.92 -7.32
N GLN A 62 -4.62 -1.52 -6.75
CA GLN A 62 -4.77 -2.49 -5.68
C GLN A 62 -5.45 -1.90 -4.42
N ASP A 63 -5.06 -0.70 -4.01
CA ASP A 63 -5.64 -0.03 -2.86
C ASP A 63 -7.12 0.31 -3.14
N ASN A 64 -7.44 0.76 -4.36
CA ASN A 64 -8.82 0.96 -4.81
C ASN A 64 -9.62 -0.35 -4.85
N PHE A 65 -8.98 -1.47 -5.21
CA PHE A 65 -9.61 -2.78 -5.14
C PHE A 65 -9.97 -3.15 -3.70
N ILE A 66 -9.09 -2.86 -2.73
CA ILE A 66 -9.37 -3.06 -1.30
C ILE A 66 -10.56 -2.19 -0.88
N LEU A 67 -10.56 -0.90 -1.24
CA LEU A 67 -11.65 0.02 -0.93
C LEU A 67 -12.99 -0.44 -1.50
N LYS A 68 -13.02 -0.88 -2.77
CA LYS A 68 -14.23 -1.42 -3.43
C LYS A 68 -14.86 -2.60 -2.69
N HIS A 69 -14.04 -3.39 -2.00
CA HIS A 69 -14.47 -4.58 -1.26
C HIS A 69 -14.58 -4.36 0.25
N CYS A 70 -14.49 -3.11 0.71
CA CYS A 70 -14.70 -2.74 2.09
C CYS A 70 -15.88 -1.78 2.21
N ARG A 71 -16.67 -1.92 3.27
CA ARG A 71 -17.66 -0.90 3.66
C ARG A 71 -17.21 -0.25 4.95
N LEU A 72 -17.12 1.07 4.93
CA LEU A 72 -16.74 1.87 6.08
C LEU A 72 -17.99 2.39 6.77
N SER A 73 -18.02 2.31 8.09
CA SER A 73 -19.07 2.91 8.89
C SER A 73 -18.48 3.62 10.10
N LYS A 74 -19.13 4.72 10.50
CA LYS A 74 -18.77 5.44 11.72
C LYS A 74 -19.02 4.53 12.91
N CYS A 75 -18.03 4.40 13.79
CA CYS A 75 -18.21 3.61 15.01
C CYS A 75 -19.15 4.37 15.97
N HIS A 76 -20.33 3.80 16.26
CA HIS A 76 -21.31 4.41 17.16
C HIS A 76 -20.85 4.34 18.64
N ARG A 77 -20.15 3.26 19.01
CA ARG A 77 -19.71 3.04 20.39
C ARG A 77 -18.43 3.82 20.67
N LYS A 78 -18.56 4.91 21.43
CA LYS A 78 -17.43 5.74 21.90
C LYS A 78 -16.91 5.34 23.29
N ARG A 79 -17.68 4.57 24.07
CA ARG A 79 -17.37 4.26 25.47
C ARG A 79 -16.18 3.31 25.58
N LEU A 80 -15.10 3.79 26.18
CA LEU A 80 -13.96 2.99 26.60
C LEU A 80 -14.33 2.34 27.94
N LYS A 81 -14.11 1.01 28.06
CA LYS A 81 -14.39 0.30 29.31
C LYS A 81 -13.37 0.65 30.41
N ASP A 82 -12.19 1.13 30.01
CA ASP A 82 -11.02 1.17 30.91
C ASP A 82 -10.03 2.30 30.60
N GLN A 83 -10.42 3.33 29.81
CA GLN A 83 -9.58 4.46 29.34
C GLN A 83 -8.20 4.13 28.72
N SER A 84 -7.77 2.88 28.68
CA SER A 84 -6.43 2.42 28.29
C SER A 84 -6.12 2.57 26.79
N ARG A 85 -7.10 2.98 25.99
CA ARG A 85 -6.99 3.14 24.53
C ARG A 85 -7.83 4.32 24.08
N GLY A 86 -7.46 4.97 22.98
CA GLY A 86 -8.32 5.98 22.35
C GLY A 86 -9.61 5.39 21.77
N PRO A 87 -10.68 6.20 21.60
CA PRO A 87 -11.94 5.75 21.02
C PRO A 87 -11.74 5.27 19.57
N LYS A 88 -12.39 4.17 19.21
CA LYS A 88 -12.45 3.72 17.81
C LYS A 88 -13.43 4.60 17.05
N ASN A 89 -12.95 5.27 16.01
CA ASN A 89 -13.79 6.16 15.19
C ASN A 89 -14.32 5.48 13.92
N LEU A 90 -13.70 4.38 13.50
CA LEU A 90 -13.97 3.70 12.24
C LEU A 90 -14.26 2.21 12.46
N SER A 91 -15.37 1.74 11.91
CA SER A 91 -15.66 0.32 11.71
C SER A 91 -15.56 -0.01 10.23
N ALA A 92 -15.10 -1.22 9.92
CA ALA A 92 -14.90 -1.67 8.56
C ALA A 92 -15.41 -3.10 8.39
N GLU A 93 -16.19 -3.32 7.34
CA GLU A 93 -16.68 -4.61 6.91
C GLU A 93 -15.95 -5.03 5.64
N TYR A 94 -15.63 -6.31 5.52
CA TYR A 94 -14.82 -6.85 4.43
C TYR A 94 -15.64 -7.84 3.62
N TYR A 95 -15.54 -7.77 2.30
CA TYR A 95 -16.34 -8.58 1.38
C TYR A 95 -15.45 -9.30 0.37
N VAL A 96 -15.81 -10.53 0.03
CA VAL A 96 -15.19 -11.31 -1.05
C VAL A 96 -16.27 -11.62 -2.08
N THR A 97 -15.96 -11.43 -3.37
CA THR A 97 -16.88 -11.76 -4.46
C THR A 97 -16.78 -13.24 -4.81
N ILE A 98 -17.93 -13.92 -4.81
CA ILE A 98 -18.12 -15.28 -5.30
C ILE A 98 -18.72 -15.18 -6.70
N LYS A 99 -18.33 -16.06 -7.63
CA LYS A 99 -18.83 -16.00 -9.02
C LYS A 99 -20.22 -16.62 -9.15
N ASN A 100 -20.47 -17.74 -8.46
CA ASN A 100 -21.69 -18.54 -8.59
C ASN A 100 -22.28 -18.83 -7.21
N PRO A 101 -23.31 -18.08 -6.75
CA PRO A 101 -23.93 -16.92 -7.39
C PRO A 101 -23.02 -15.68 -7.35
N HIS A 102 -23.18 -14.75 -8.29
CA HIS A 102 -22.42 -13.50 -8.31
C HIS A 102 -22.81 -12.63 -7.11
N LYS A 103 -22.11 -12.80 -5.99
CA LYS A 103 -22.49 -12.21 -4.71
C LYS A 103 -21.28 -11.81 -3.89
N GLN A 104 -21.42 -10.71 -3.16
CA GLN A 104 -20.48 -10.31 -2.12
C GLN A 104 -20.80 -11.02 -0.82
N VAL A 105 -19.80 -11.73 -0.29
CA VAL A 105 -19.89 -12.46 0.96
C VAL A 105 -19.05 -11.76 2.02
N ARG A 106 -19.68 -11.43 3.15
CA ARG A 106 -19.01 -10.78 4.27
C ARG A 106 -18.05 -11.76 4.93
N VAL A 107 -16.80 -11.36 5.05
CA VAL A 107 -15.72 -12.13 5.68
C VAL A 107 -15.12 -11.35 6.84
N CYS A 108 -14.41 -12.05 7.72
CA CYS A 108 -13.65 -11.39 8.76
C CYS A 108 -12.38 -10.75 8.18
N LYS A 109 -11.83 -9.77 8.92
CA LYS A 109 -10.60 -9.06 8.53
C LYS A 109 -9.43 -10.00 8.28
N SER A 110 -9.23 -11.01 9.14
CA SER A 110 -8.10 -11.93 9.03
C SER A 110 -8.20 -12.81 7.78
N ALA A 111 -9.42 -13.24 7.42
CA ALA A 111 -9.65 -13.96 6.17
C ALA A 111 -9.32 -13.10 4.95
N PHE A 112 -9.85 -11.89 4.90
CA PHE A 112 -9.61 -10.95 3.80
C PHE A 112 -8.12 -10.68 3.57
N ILE A 113 -7.38 -10.40 4.65
CA ILE A 113 -5.93 -10.17 4.64
C ILE A 113 -5.17 -11.42 4.15
N LYS A 114 -5.53 -12.61 4.64
CA LYS A 114 -4.88 -13.87 4.24
C LYS A 114 -5.13 -14.22 2.78
N ILE A 115 -6.35 -13.98 2.29
CA ILE A 115 -6.72 -14.20 0.90
C ILE A 115 -5.89 -13.29 -0.02
N LEU A 116 -5.77 -12.00 0.32
CA LEU A 116 -5.05 -11.01 -0.49
C LEU A 116 -3.53 -10.98 -0.25
N GLN A 117 -3.04 -11.63 0.81
CA GLN A 117 -1.62 -11.62 1.23
C GLN A 117 -1.02 -10.22 1.40
N VAL A 118 -1.84 -9.27 1.86
CA VAL A 118 -1.41 -7.91 2.15
C VAL A 118 -1.18 -7.71 3.65
N GLY A 119 -0.31 -6.77 4.02
CA GLY A 119 -0.11 -6.43 5.43
C GLY A 119 -1.35 -5.80 6.07
N LYS A 120 -1.61 -6.11 7.34
CA LYS A 120 -2.71 -5.52 8.14
C LYS A 120 -2.66 -4.00 8.13
N ASP A 121 -1.47 -3.43 8.25
CA ASP A 121 -1.27 -1.98 8.35
C ASP A 121 -1.53 -1.28 7.01
N ARG A 122 -1.25 -1.95 5.88
CA ARG A 122 -1.63 -1.45 4.55
C ARG A 122 -3.15 -1.29 4.47
N VAL A 123 -3.89 -2.34 4.79
CA VAL A 123 -5.37 -2.31 4.74
C VAL A 123 -5.91 -1.25 5.71
N THR A 124 -5.46 -1.23 6.96
CA THR A 124 -5.93 -0.25 7.93
C THR A 124 -5.59 1.18 7.55
N GLY A 125 -4.38 1.45 7.06
CA GLY A 125 -3.97 2.79 6.63
C GLY A 125 -4.76 3.29 5.42
N ILE A 126 -5.07 2.42 4.44
CA ILE A 126 -5.90 2.76 3.28
C ILE A 126 -7.30 3.17 3.74
N LEU A 127 -7.93 2.35 4.58
CA LEU A 127 -9.29 2.61 5.08
C LEU A 127 -9.36 3.89 5.92
N GLN A 128 -8.36 4.14 6.76
CA GLN A 128 -8.30 5.36 7.57
C GLN A 128 -8.12 6.62 6.72
N ARG A 129 -7.25 6.59 5.70
CA ARG A 129 -7.07 7.74 4.79
C ARG A 129 -8.33 8.00 3.99
N SER A 130 -8.89 6.97 3.37
CA SER A 130 -10.14 7.10 2.62
C SER A 130 -11.28 7.65 3.49
N TYR A 131 -11.41 7.20 4.75
CA TYR A 131 -12.40 7.75 5.67
C TYR A 131 -12.16 9.23 6.01
N LYS A 132 -10.89 9.62 6.24
CA LYS A 132 -10.53 11.03 6.53
C LYS A 132 -10.77 11.95 5.33
N ASP A 133 -10.48 11.46 4.14
CA ASP A 133 -10.57 12.21 2.88
C ASP A 133 -11.98 12.16 2.26
N GLY A 134 -13.00 11.70 2.98
CA GLY A 134 -14.39 11.67 2.52
C GLY A 134 -14.71 10.60 1.45
N GLY A 135 -13.93 9.53 1.36
CA GLY A 135 -14.12 8.44 0.40
C GLY A 135 -13.31 8.57 -0.89
N SER A 136 -12.29 9.42 -0.91
CA SER A 136 -11.47 9.66 -2.09
C SER A 136 -10.70 8.41 -2.56
N VAL A 137 -10.33 8.42 -3.85
CA VAL A 137 -9.52 7.39 -4.52
C VAL A 137 -8.14 7.32 -3.87
N ALA A 138 -7.60 6.12 -3.73
CA ALA A 138 -6.28 5.92 -3.14
C ALA A 138 -5.19 6.71 -3.89
N LYS A 139 -4.37 7.46 -3.16
CA LYS A 139 -3.20 8.18 -3.68
C LYS A 139 -1.90 7.52 -3.20
N GLU A 140 -0.89 7.50 -4.06
CA GLU A 140 0.45 7.05 -3.70
C GLU A 140 1.33 8.22 -3.30
N ASN A 141 1.73 8.26 -2.03
CA ASN A 141 2.57 9.33 -1.49
C ASN A 141 4.04 8.90 -1.33
N ARG A 142 4.45 7.76 -1.90
CA ARG A 142 5.82 7.24 -1.77
C ARG A 142 6.69 7.77 -2.89
N GLY A 143 7.89 8.19 -2.51
CA GLY A 143 8.77 8.94 -3.41
C GLY A 143 8.48 10.43 -3.29
N GLY A 144 9.24 11.22 -4.06
CA GLY A 144 9.28 12.67 -3.89
C GLY A 144 10.59 13.12 -3.25
N ASN A 145 10.98 14.35 -3.59
CA ASN A 145 12.30 14.87 -3.25
C ASN A 145 12.26 15.67 -1.94
N HIS A 146 11.77 15.06 -0.85
CA HIS A 146 11.62 15.73 0.46
C HIS A 146 12.96 16.22 1.05
N LYS A 147 14.08 15.71 0.53
CA LYS A 147 15.42 16.09 0.96
C LYS A 147 15.95 17.33 0.24
N LYS A 148 15.42 17.67 -0.95
CA LYS A 148 15.94 18.80 -1.74
C LYS A 148 15.79 20.10 -0.96
N ASP A 149 14.60 20.35 -0.43
CA ASP A 149 14.34 21.58 0.34
C ASP A 149 15.09 21.58 1.67
N ARG A 150 15.10 20.44 2.36
CA ARG A 150 15.81 20.28 3.65
C ARG A 150 17.32 20.56 3.53
N TYR A 151 17.94 20.22 2.41
CA TYR A 151 19.38 20.39 2.19
C TYR A 151 19.71 21.50 1.19
N ALA A 152 18.73 22.29 0.75
CA ALA A 152 18.93 23.34 -0.25
C ALA A 152 20.02 24.32 0.17
N GLN A 153 20.02 24.73 1.44
CA GLN A 153 21.02 25.65 1.97
C GLN A 153 22.42 25.01 2.01
N ARG A 154 22.54 23.76 2.50
CA ARG A 154 23.83 23.05 2.50
C ARG A 154 24.38 22.84 1.10
N GLN A 155 23.49 22.53 0.16
CA GLN A 155 23.85 22.36 -1.25
C GLN A 155 24.37 23.67 -1.84
N ARG A 156 23.71 24.81 -1.55
CA ARG A 156 24.23 26.14 -1.93
C ARG A 156 25.59 26.41 -1.29
N SER A 157 25.76 26.18 0.01
CA SER A 157 27.05 26.39 0.69
C SER A 157 28.18 25.56 0.08
N VAL A 158 27.92 24.30 -0.29
CA VAL A 158 28.92 23.45 -0.96
C VAL A 158 29.22 23.96 -2.37
N MET A 159 28.20 24.40 -3.13
CA MET A 159 28.41 25.00 -4.45
C MET A 159 29.26 26.27 -4.35
N THR A 160 28.92 27.19 -3.45
CA THR A 160 29.69 28.42 -3.21
C THR A 160 31.13 28.11 -2.77
N PHE A 161 31.32 27.10 -1.92
CA PHE A 161 32.66 26.67 -1.53
C PHE A 161 33.46 26.14 -2.73
N ILE A 162 32.87 25.26 -3.55
CA ILE A 162 33.54 24.72 -4.75
C ILE A 162 33.89 25.84 -5.74
N GLU A 163 32.98 26.80 -5.94
CA GLU A 163 33.20 27.96 -6.82
C GLU A 163 34.29 28.90 -6.30
N SER A 164 34.55 28.92 -4.99
CA SER A 164 35.61 29.73 -4.38
C SER A 164 37.01 29.13 -4.53
N ILE A 165 37.12 27.87 -4.94
CA ILE A 165 38.43 27.21 -5.13
C ILE A 165 38.99 27.63 -6.49
N GLU A 166 40.05 28.42 -6.49
CA GLU A 166 40.80 28.70 -7.71
C GLU A 166 41.49 27.43 -8.21
N ALA A 167 41.30 27.12 -9.49
CA ALA A 167 41.99 25.99 -10.10
C ALA A 167 43.48 26.32 -10.17
N ALA A 168 44.28 25.66 -9.32
CA ALA A 168 45.72 25.71 -9.43
C ALA A 168 46.14 25.15 -10.79
N GLU A 169 47.15 25.78 -11.40
CA GLU A 169 47.73 25.33 -12.66
C GLU A 169 48.04 23.83 -12.57
N PRO A 170 47.67 23.01 -13.59
CA PRO A 170 48.03 21.61 -13.59
C PRO A 170 49.57 21.50 -13.55
N HIS A 171 50.11 21.19 -12.37
CA HIS A 171 51.54 21.07 -12.09
C HIS A 171 52.25 19.96 -12.91
N TYR A 172 51.53 19.28 -13.81
CA TYR A 172 52.08 18.32 -14.75
C TYR A 172 52.08 18.87 -16.18
N CYS A 173 52.76 20.00 -16.39
CA CYS A 173 53.37 20.29 -17.67
C CYS A 173 54.76 19.66 -17.68
N ARG A 174 54.78 18.38 -18.09
CA ARG A 174 55.94 17.61 -18.55
C ARG A 174 56.95 18.57 -19.21
N ALA A 175 58.13 18.72 -18.60
CA ALA A 175 59.18 19.64 -19.06
C ALA A 175 59.38 19.45 -20.58
N LYS A 176 59.34 20.56 -21.32
CA LYS A 176 59.61 20.56 -22.76
C LYS A 176 61.06 20.11 -22.95
N SER A 177 61.23 18.93 -23.55
CA SER A 177 62.48 18.46 -24.14
C SER A 177 62.90 19.34 -25.31
#